data_AF-A0A353QZ33-F1
#
_entry.id   AF-A0A353QZ33-F1
#
_cell.length_a   1.000
_cell.length_b   1.000
_cell.length_c   1.000
_cell.angle_alpha   90.00
_cell.angle_beta   90.00
_cell.angle_gamma   90.00
#
_symmetry.space_group_name_H-M   'P 1'
#
loop_
_entity.id
_entity.type
_entity.pdbx_description
1 polymer ?
#
loop_
_entity_poly.entity_id
_entity_poly.type
_entity_poly.pdbx_seq_one_letter_code
_entity_poly.pdbx_strand_id
1 'polypeptide(L)' 'IRLTKGKIRGWAKPKRPPLLSGLPGGRIYYQPKGVVGIMGAWNYPVMLVLSPLIGALAAGNHVM' A
#
# COMPACT_ATOMS: atom_id res chain seq x y z
N ILE A 1 6.92 -8.40 -7.08
CA ILE A 1 5.70 -9.25 -7.21
C ILE A 1 5.62 -10.36 -6.16
N ARG A 2 6.58 -11.31 -6.09
CA ARG A 2 6.51 -12.46 -5.14
C ARG A 2 6.36 -12.04 -3.67
N LEU A 3 7.12 -11.04 -3.22
CA LEU A 3 7.03 -10.48 -1.86
C LEU A 3 5.63 -9.93 -1.56
N THR A 4 5.10 -9.14 -2.50
CA THR A 4 3.77 -8.53 -2.41
C THR A 4 2.69 -9.61 -2.31
N LYS A 5 2.69 -10.61 -3.19
CA LYS A 5 1.71 -11.71 -3.20
C LYS A 5 1.71 -12.51 -1.89
N GLY A 6 2.90 -12.76 -1.31
CA GLY A 6 3.03 -13.49 -0.05
C GLY A 6 2.63 -12.69 1.20
N LYS A 7 2.79 -11.37 1.19
CA LYS A 7 2.61 -10.52 2.39
C LYS A 7 1.32 -9.69 2.40
N ILE A 8 0.63 -9.53 1.27
CA ILE A 8 -0.55 -8.66 1.13
C ILE A 8 -1.64 -8.93 2.18
N ARG A 9 -1.94 -10.20 2.47
CA ARG A 9 -2.91 -10.59 3.50
C ARG A 9 -2.48 -10.17 4.91
N GLY A 10 -1.18 -10.13 5.20
CA GLY A 10 -0.67 -9.65 6.48
C GLY A 10 -0.69 -8.13 6.58
N TRP A 11 -0.45 -7.42 5.48
CA TRP A 11 -0.45 -5.96 5.43
C TRP A 11 -1.85 -5.36 5.55
N ALA A 12 -2.87 -6.03 5.01
CA ALA A 12 -4.26 -5.58 5.10
C ALA A 12 -4.91 -5.79 6.49
N LYS A 13 -4.26 -6.55 7.40
CA LYS A 13 -4.82 -6.84 8.73
C LYS A 13 -4.87 -5.58 9.60
N PRO A 14 -5.95 -5.38 10.37
CA PRO A 14 -6.04 -4.28 11.32
C PRO A 14 -4.93 -4.38 12.37
N LYS A 15 -4.32 -3.26 12.72
CA LYS A 15 -3.26 -3.20 13.74
C LYS A 15 -3.72 -2.51 15.00
N ARG A 16 -3.13 -2.89 16.14
CA ARG A 16 -3.33 -2.16 17.39
C ARG A 16 -2.59 -0.83 17.32
N PRO A 17 -3.19 0.27 17.79
CA PRO A 17 -2.51 1.56 17.83
C PRO A 17 -1.37 1.53 18.85
N PRO A 18 -0.36 2.41 18.70
CA PRO A 18 0.74 2.53 19.64
C PRO A 18 0.22 2.80 21.06
N LEU A 19 0.90 2.29 22.08
CA LEU A 19 0.46 2.42 23.49
C LEU A 19 0.25 3.89 23.93
N LEU A 20 1.01 4.81 23.34
CA LEU A 20 0.95 6.25 23.57
C LEU A 20 -0.30 6.93 22.99
N SER A 21 -1.10 6.24 22.17
CA SER A 21 -2.27 6.85 21.53
C SER A 21 -3.47 7.03 22.47
N GLY A 22 -3.39 6.53 23.72
CA GLY A 22 -4.45 6.71 24.72
C GLY A 22 -5.81 6.09 24.37
N LEU A 23 -5.87 5.23 23.35
CA LEU A 23 -7.11 4.64 22.82
C LEU A 23 -7.20 3.15 23.22
N PRO A 24 -7.72 2.83 24.41
CA PRO A 24 -7.89 1.44 24.84
C PRO A 24 -8.84 0.71 23.87
N GLY A 25 -8.37 -0.40 23.29
CA GLY A 25 -9.17 -1.22 22.36
C GLY A 25 -9.25 -0.70 20.91
N GLY A 26 -8.59 0.41 20.58
CA GLY A 26 -8.56 0.94 19.21
C GLY A 26 -8.00 -0.06 18.19
N ARG A 27 -8.44 0.04 16.93
CA ARG A 27 -7.89 -0.70 15.78
C ARG A 27 -7.64 0.25 14.62
N ILE A 28 -6.49 0.11 13.98
CA ILE A 28 -6.11 0.83 12.78
C ILE A 28 -6.50 -0.03 11.58
N TYR A 29 -7.40 0.47 10.74
CA TYR A 29 -7.80 -0.16 9.49
C TYR A 29 -7.13 0.56 8.33
N TYR A 30 -6.49 -0.20 7.43
CA TYR A 30 -5.90 0.34 6.22
C TYR A 30 -6.93 0.31 5.10
N GLN A 31 -7.18 1.46 4.48
CA GLN A 31 -8.14 1.61 3.39
C GLN A 31 -7.45 2.16 2.14
N PRO A 32 -7.90 1.78 0.93
CA PRO A 32 -7.40 2.37 -0.30
C PRO A 32 -7.78 3.84 -0.38
N LYS A 33 -6.95 4.62 -1.05
CA LYS A 33 -7.18 6.05 -1.30
C LYS A 33 -8.09 6.32 -2.49
N GLY A 34 -8.27 5.34 -3.39
CA GLY A 34 -9.06 5.48 -4.61
C GLY A 34 -8.17 5.39 -5.85
N VAL A 35 -8.05 6.49 -6.61
CA VAL A 35 -7.23 6.57 -7.84
C VAL A 35 -5.88 7.21 -7.55
N VAL A 36 -4.80 6.58 -8.00
CA VAL A 36 -3.42 7.04 -7.82
C VAL A 36 -2.75 7.21 -9.19
N GLY A 37 -2.18 8.38 -9.47
CA GLY A 37 -1.38 8.61 -10.68
C GLY A 37 0.09 8.25 -10.47
N ILE A 38 0.72 7.58 -11.43
CA ILE A 38 2.16 7.24 -11.37
C ILE A 38 2.93 7.97 -12.49
N MET A 39 3.79 8.90 -12.09
CA MET A 39 4.67 9.61 -13.02
C MET A 39 6.01 8.86 -13.15
N GLY A 40 6.27 8.33 -14.35
CA GLY A 40 7.54 7.68 -14.69
C GLY A 40 8.65 8.69 -14.99
N ALA A 41 9.88 8.37 -14.60
CA ALA A 41 11.07 9.10 -15.05
C ALA A 41 11.67 8.45 -16.31
N TRP A 42 12.47 9.21 -17.06
CA TRP A 42 12.97 8.83 -18.39
C TRP A 42 14.16 7.86 -18.39
N ASN A 43 14.85 7.70 -17.25
CA ASN A 43 16.06 6.88 -17.16
C ASN A 43 15.77 5.37 -17.09
N TYR A 44 14.71 4.97 -16.39
CA TYR A 44 14.24 3.58 -16.29
C TYR A 44 12.70 3.54 -16.32
N PRO A 45 12.10 3.92 -17.47
CA PRO A 45 10.67 4.21 -17.55
C PRO A 45 9.80 3.02 -17.15
N VAL A 46 10.23 1.80 -17.47
CA VAL A 46 9.48 0.58 -17.12
C VAL A 46 9.58 0.26 -15.62
N MET A 47 10.79 0.24 -15.06
CA MET A 47 10.99 -0.18 -13.67
C MET A 47 10.42 0.82 -12.67
N LEU A 48 10.59 2.12 -12.93
CA LEU A 48 10.13 3.18 -12.05
C LEU A 48 8.61 3.35 -12.03
N VAL A 49 7.92 2.92 -13.09
CA VAL A 49 6.45 2.87 -13.12
C VAL A 49 5.94 1.57 -12.50
N LEU A 50 6.51 0.42 -12.86
CA LEU A 50 6.03 -0.89 -12.39
C LEU A 50 6.23 -1.11 -10.90
N SER A 51 7.34 -0.62 -10.32
CA SER A 51 7.63 -0.78 -8.90
C SER A 51 6.54 -0.17 -8.00
N PRO A 52 6.18 1.13 -8.13
CA PRO A 52 5.06 1.71 -7.38
C PRO A 52 3.69 1.19 -7.82
N LEU A 53 3.50 0.81 -9.09
CA LEU A 53 2.23 0.23 -9.59
C LEU A 53 1.83 -1.02 -8.82
N ILE A 54 2.78 -1.94 -8.61
CA ILE A 54 2.54 -3.17 -7.85
C ILE A 54 2.12 -2.85 -6.41
N GLY A 55 2.70 -1.81 -5.81
CA GLY A 55 2.34 -1.36 -4.46
C GLY A 55 0.94 -0.73 -4.40
N ALA A 56 0.62 0.14 -5.36
CA ALA A 56 -0.68 0.82 -5.44
C ALA A 56 -1.83 -0.19 -5.64
N LEU A 57 -1.66 -1.16 -6.55
CA LEU A 57 -2.61 -2.24 -6.76
C LEU A 57 -2.74 -3.16 -5.54
N ALA A 58 -1.63 -3.49 -4.88
CA ALA A 58 -1.67 -4.32 -3.67
C ALA A 58 -2.35 -3.64 -2.47
N ALA A 59 -2.33 -2.32 -2.43
CA ALA A 59 -3.09 -1.52 -1.45
C ALA A 59 -4.58 -1.37 -1.83
N GLY A 60 -5.01 -1.89 -2.98
CA GLY A 60 -6.39 -1.83 -3.46
C GLY A 60 -6.76 -0.52 -4.18
N ASN A 61 -5.77 0.24 -4.67
CA ASN A 61 -6.03 1.45 -5.44
C ASN A 61 -6.16 1.15 -6.93
N HIS A 62 -6.95 1.97 -7.62
CA HIS A 62 -6.92 2.08 -9.07
C HIS A 62 -5.76 2.99 -9.50
N VAL A 63 -5.17 2.73 -10.67
CA VAL A 63 -3.98 3.45 -11.12
C VAL A 63 -4.19 4.04 -12.51
N MET A 64 -3.70 5.27 -12.71
CA MET A 64 -3.64 6.00 -13.98
C MET A 64 -2.19 6.35 -14.34
#